data_AF-A0A7K7V897-F1
#
_entry.id   AF-A0A7K7V897-F1
#
_cell.length_a   1.000
_cell.length_b   1.000
_cell.length_c   1.000
_cell.angle_alpha   90.00
_cell.angle_beta   90.00
_cell.angle_gamma   90.00
#
_symmetry.space_group_name_H-M   'P 1'
#
loop_
_entity.id
_entity.type
_entity.pdbx_description
1 polymer ?
#
loop_
_entity_poly.entity_id
_entity_poly.type
_entity_poly.pdbx_seq_one_letter_code
_entity_poly.pdbx_strand_id
1 'polypeptide(L)'
;SFQMQQLFHENYEHNRKGYIQDLHNSKIHTAITLHPNKRPAYQYRLHNYILSRKISELRYRTIQLHRESALMSKLSNSQVNKEDQRLGVMPSFNRFQPRNRAEVIEWDFLTGKLLYSMAENQPPRQSLSSVLRAALDDTVLQVMEMINENSKSRGRLIDFKEIQYGYRRVDPMHGVEYILDLLLLYKRHKGRKVTVPVRRHAYLQQLFSKPFFREAEELDVRSLLEDTNTNTQSFSLLSNSLNIFSSFQGTKEVVGLSDKKIHILVPLVGRYDIFSRFMDNFEKTCLIPGQNVKLAIILFGSESSQESNKHTELLKEYSNKYPKADMTLIPVAGEFSRGLGLETASSHFDNDTLLLFCDVDLIFTPDFLQRCRDNTIQGEQVYYPIIFSQYDPKVVFGGSPPGDSSFLFTKRTGFWREYGYGITCIYKSDLLTAGGFDTSIQGWGLEDVDLFTKVITSGLKAFRSQEVGVVHIFHPVQCDPNLDPKQYKMCLGSKASTFASTMQLAELWLEKH
;
A
#
# COMPACT_ATOMS: atom_id res chain seq x y z
N SER A 1 -40.98 -21.44 18.97
CA SER A 1 -39.68 -22.13 18.84
C SER A 1 -38.62 -21.30 18.09
N PHE A 2 -38.93 -20.60 16.99
CA PHE A 2 -37.95 -19.83 16.18
C PHE A 2 -37.14 -18.74 16.93
N GLN A 3 -37.73 -18.07 17.94
CA GLN A 3 -37.02 -17.07 18.76
C GLN A 3 -36.02 -17.71 19.75
N MET A 4 -36.24 -18.96 20.19
CA MET A 4 -35.25 -19.66 21.03
C MET A 4 -34.01 -20.07 20.23
N GLN A 5 -34.16 -20.45 18.95
CA GLN A 5 -33.02 -20.76 18.07
C GLN A 5 -32.12 -19.55 17.75
N GLN A 6 -32.61 -18.32 17.98
CA GLN A 6 -31.81 -17.10 17.84
C GLN A 6 -31.08 -16.72 19.13
N LEU A 7 -31.67 -17.00 20.30
CA LEU A 7 -31.05 -16.76 21.61
C LEU A 7 -30.03 -17.86 21.96
N PHE A 8 -30.30 -19.08 21.53
CA PHE A 8 -29.42 -20.24 21.60
C PHE A 8 -28.99 -20.57 20.17
N HIS A 9 -27.87 -19.98 19.72
CA HIS A 9 -27.36 -20.24 18.38
C HIS A 9 -26.71 -21.62 18.36
N GLU A 10 -27.49 -22.60 17.92
CA GLU A 10 -27.09 -23.99 17.76
C GLU A 10 -26.81 -24.30 16.28
N ASN A 11 -25.54 -24.32 15.88
CA ASN A 11 -25.14 -24.64 14.51
C ASN A 11 -24.54 -26.05 14.42
N TYR A 12 -25.38 -27.02 14.06
CA TYR A 12 -25.00 -28.42 13.86
C TYR A 12 -24.89 -28.83 12.38
N GLU A 13 -25.02 -27.90 11.43
CA GLU A 13 -25.41 -28.24 10.05
C GLU A 13 -24.49 -29.24 9.34
N HIS A 14 -23.22 -29.41 9.72
CA HIS A 14 -22.33 -30.36 9.04
C HIS A 14 -21.37 -31.16 9.94
N ASN A 15 -21.21 -30.82 11.23
CA ASN A 15 -20.31 -31.53 12.13
C ASN A 15 -20.71 -31.28 13.59
N ARG A 16 -20.79 -32.34 14.43
CA ARG A 16 -21.11 -32.27 15.88
C ARG A 16 -20.12 -31.42 16.72
N LYS A 17 -19.13 -30.78 16.09
CA LYS A 17 -18.12 -29.90 16.68
C LYS A 17 -18.41 -28.40 16.48
N GLY A 18 -19.40 -28.04 15.67
CA GLY A 18 -19.81 -26.65 15.40
C GLY A 18 -18.87 -25.88 14.48
N TYR A 19 -19.37 -24.83 13.83
CA TYR A 19 -18.64 -24.03 12.83
C TYR A 19 -18.91 -22.54 13.02
N ILE A 20 -17.85 -21.76 13.28
CA ILE A 20 -17.92 -20.30 13.48
C ILE A 20 -16.95 -19.64 12.49
N GLN A 21 -17.42 -19.41 11.26
CA GLN A 21 -16.64 -18.69 10.26
C GLN A 21 -17.05 -17.23 10.13
N ASP A 22 -18.34 -16.99 9.97
CA ASP A 22 -18.87 -15.64 9.80
C ASP A 22 -19.38 -15.12 11.14
N LEU A 23 -18.61 -14.21 11.74
CA LEU A 23 -18.93 -13.56 13.01
C LEU A 23 -19.70 -12.24 12.83
N HIS A 24 -19.88 -11.75 11.60
CA HIS A 24 -20.63 -10.52 11.32
C HIS A 24 -22.13 -10.78 11.10
N ASN A 25 -22.59 -12.02 11.34
CA ASN A 25 -23.98 -12.40 11.20
C ASN A 25 -24.85 -11.86 12.36
N SER A 26 -25.89 -11.10 12.05
CA SER A 26 -26.85 -10.53 13.02
C SER A 26 -27.47 -11.56 14.00
N LYS A 27 -27.53 -12.84 13.61
CA LYS A 27 -27.98 -13.93 14.49
C LYS A 27 -27.00 -14.22 15.62
N ILE A 28 -25.69 -14.11 15.37
CA ILE A 28 -24.66 -14.31 16.40
C ILE A 28 -24.68 -13.15 17.39
N HIS A 29 -24.95 -11.93 16.91
CA HIS A 29 -25.04 -10.74 17.76
C HIS A 29 -26.18 -10.75 18.77
N THR A 30 -27.27 -11.46 18.45
CA THR A 30 -28.46 -11.57 19.29
C THR A 30 -28.45 -12.82 20.15
N ALA A 31 -27.49 -13.72 19.92
CA ALA A 31 -27.34 -14.96 20.66
C ALA A 31 -26.76 -14.69 22.06
N ILE A 32 -27.39 -15.29 23.07
CA ILE A 32 -26.90 -15.31 24.45
C ILE A 32 -25.90 -16.45 24.61
N THR A 33 -26.16 -17.57 23.93
CA THR A 33 -25.30 -18.75 23.94
C THR A 33 -24.98 -19.17 22.52
N LEU A 34 -23.75 -19.65 22.32
CA LEU A 34 -23.27 -20.09 21.03
C LEU A 34 -22.64 -21.48 21.18
N HIS A 35 -23.29 -22.48 20.61
CA HIS A 35 -22.92 -23.89 20.75
C HIS A 35 -23.04 -24.63 19.39
N PRO A 36 -22.16 -25.59 19.06
CA PRO A 36 -20.94 -25.97 19.77
C PRO A 36 -19.76 -25.06 19.40
N ASN A 37 -18.89 -24.73 20.37
CA ASN A 37 -17.60 -24.08 20.12
C ASN A 37 -16.44 -24.91 20.69
N LYS A 38 -16.23 -26.10 20.11
CA LYS A 38 -15.29 -27.11 20.66
C LYS A 38 -13.88 -27.08 20.04
N ARG A 39 -13.64 -26.23 19.03
CA ARG A 39 -12.32 -26.14 18.35
C ARG A 39 -11.55 -24.92 18.87
N PRO A 40 -10.28 -25.08 19.33
CA PRO A 40 -9.49 -23.96 19.84
C PRO A 40 -9.37 -22.77 18.86
N ALA A 41 -9.23 -23.05 17.56
CA ALA A 41 -9.18 -22.01 16.53
C ALA A 41 -10.44 -21.12 16.49
N TYR A 42 -11.63 -21.70 16.72
CA TYR A 42 -12.89 -20.94 16.76
C TYR A 42 -13.08 -20.20 18.09
N GLN A 43 -12.59 -20.76 19.19
CA GLN A 43 -12.54 -20.07 20.49
C GLN A 43 -11.68 -18.81 20.41
N TYR A 44 -10.47 -18.91 19.85
CA TYR A 44 -9.58 -17.76 19.64
C TYR A 44 -10.20 -16.71 18.73
N ARG A 45 -10.80 -17.14 17.61
CA ARG A 45 -11.46 -16.23 16.66
C ARG A 45 -12.63 -15.47 17.31
N LEU A 46 -13.47 -16.17 18.07
CA LEU A 46 -14.58 -15.56 18.81
C LEU A 46 -14.06 -14.59 19.89
N HIS A 47 -13.01 -14.96 20.62
CA HIS A 47 -12.39 -14.11 21.62
C HIS A 47 -11.84 -12.82 21.01
N ASN A 48 -11.06 -12.92 19.93
CA ASN A 48 -10.51 -11.77 19.22
C ASN A 48 -11.63 -10.85 18.70
N TYR A 49 -12.71 -11.44 18.18
CA TYR A 49 -13.86 -10.69 17.73
C TYR A 49 -14.58 -9.94 18.87
N ILE A 50 -14.78 -10.56 20.03
CA ILE A 50 -15.35 -9.91 21.22
C ILE A 50 -14.45 -8.76 21.69
N LEU A 51 -13.13 -8.99 21.76
CA LEU A 51 -12.16 -7.96 22.09
C LEU A 51 -12.21 -6.79 21.10
N SER A 52 -12.27 -7.07 19.80
CA SER A 52 -12.37 -6.06 18.75
C SER A 52 -13.62 -5.18 18.92
N ARG A 53 -14.75 -5.77 19.30
CA ARG A 53 -15.97 -5.01 19.64
C ARG A 53 -15.79 -4.15 20.88
N LYS A 54 -15.17 -4.70 21.94
CA LYS A 54 -14.90 -3.92 23.16
C LYS A 54 -13.96 -2.75 22.89
N ILE A 55 -12.96 -2.95 22.05
CA ILE A 55 -12.05 -1.89 21.58
C ILE A 55 -12.84 -0.80 20.84
N SER A 56 -13.76 -1.18 19.95
CA SER A 56 -14.60 -0.21 19.22
C SER A 56 -15.50 0.62 20.15
N GLU A 57 -16.15 -0.04 21.12
CA GLU A 57 -16.97 0.61 22.15
C GLU A 57 -16.13 1.61 22.98
N LEU A 58 -14.95 1.19 23.45
CA LEU A 58 -14.06 2.04 24.22
C LEU A 58 -13.54 3.22 23.39
N ARG A 59 -13.18 3.00 22.12
CA ARG A 59 -12.77 4.07 21.20
C ARG A 59 -13.89 5.09 21.00
N TYR A 60 -15.12 4.64 20.81
CA TYR A 60 -16.27 5.53 20.72
C TYR A 60 -16.44 6.36 22.00
N ARG A 61 -16.29 5.73 23.18
CA ARG A 61 -16.33 6.43 24.46
C ARG A 61 -15.21 7.46 24.61
N THR A 62 -13.99 7.14 24.18
CA THR A 62 -12.87 8.09 24.15
C THR A 62 -13.17 9.31 23.29
N ILE A 63 -13.75 9.11 22.10
CA ILE A 63 -14.17 10.20 21.22
C ILE A 63 -15.25 11.08 21.88
N GLN A 64 -16.24 10.47 22.56
CA GLN A 64 -17.26 11.23 23.31
C GLN A 64 -16.63 12.10 24.40
N LEU A 65 -15.68 11.55 25.17
CA LEU A 65 -14.99 12.28 26.23
C LEU A 65 -14.15 13.45 25.69
N HIS A 66 -13.42 13.26 24.58
CA HIS A 66 -12.70 14.37 23.93
C HIS A 66 -13.64 15.48 23.46
N ARG A 67 -14.84 15.13 22.98
CA ARG A 67 -15.87 16.10 22.59
C ARG A 67 -16.41 16.88 23.77
N GLU A 68 -16.70 16.18 24.87
CA GLU A 68 -17.12 16.81 26.14
C GLU A 68 -16.04 17.74 26.68
N SER A 69 -14.77 17.31 26.70
CA SER A 69 -13.63 18.14 27.11
C SER A 69 -13.46 19.40 26.26
N ALA A 70 -13.56 19.27 24.93
CA ALA A 70 -13.49 20.39 24.00
C ALA A 70 -14.64 21.39 24.21
N LEU A 71 -15.86 20.88 24.45
CA LEU A 71 -17.04 21.69 24.72
C LEU A 71 -16.91 22.41 26.07
N MET A 72 -16.46 21.71 27.12
CA MET A 72 -16.24 22.29 28.44
C MET A 72 -15.21 23.42 28.38
N SER A 73 -14.06 23.19 27.75
CA SER A 73 -13.02 24.21 27.57
C SER A 73 -13.57 25.46 26.86
N LYS A 74 -14.42 25.26 25.84
CA LYS A 74 -15.09 26.36 25.14
C LYS A 74 -16.07 27.13 26.03
N LEU A 75 -16.85 26.44 26.85
CA LEU A 75 -17.79 27.06 27.78
C LEU A 75 -17.09 27.78 28.95
N SER A 76 -15.95 27.27 29.40
CA SER A 76 -15.16 27.86 30.48
C SER A 76 -14.17 28.93 30.00
N ASN A 77 -14.18 29.30 28.71
CA ASN A 77 -13.20 30.19 28.08
C ASN A 77 -11.73 29.77 28.33
N SER A 78 -11.49 28.48 28.49
CA SER A 78 -10.16 27.90 28.70
C SER A 78 -9.54 27.47 27.37
N GLN A 79 -8.21 27.41 27.29
CA GLN A 79 -7.54 26.91 26.09
C GLN A 79 -7.84 25.42 25.90
N VAL A 80 -8.31 25.04 24.71
CA VAL A 80 -8.59 23.64 24.38
C VAL A 80 -7.28 22.90 24.13
N ASN A 81 -7.10 21.75 24.79
CA ASN A 81 -5.95 20.86 24.57
C ASN A 81 -5.85 20.45 23.08
N LYS A 82 -4.63 20.40 22.53
CA LYS A 82 -4.35 20.00 21.14
C LYS A 82 -4.91 18.63 20.77
N GLU A 83 -4.91 17.67 21.71
CA GLU A 83 -5.50 16.35 21.46
C GLU A 83 -7.03 16.43 21.35
N ASP A 84 -7.69 17.16 22.25
CA ASP A 84 -9.14 17.40 22.20
C ASP A 84 -9.55 18.18 20.95
N GLN A 85 -8.73 19.13 20.50
CA GLN A 85 -8.94 19.85 19.24
C GLN A 85 -8.90 18.94 18.01
N ARG A 86 -8.19 17.81 18.05
CA ARG A 86 -8.08 16.86 16.93
C ARG A 86 -9.12 15.75 17.01
N LEU A 87 -9.22 15.10 18.17
CA LEU A 87 -10.06 13.91 18.38
C LEU A 87 -11.49 14.27 18.77
N GLY A 88 -11.68 15.43 19.41
CA GLY A 88 -12.97 15.91 19.93
C GLY A 88 -13.82 16.67 18.90
N VAL A 89 -13.46 16.65 17.62
CA VAL A 89 -14.18 17.44 16.60
C VAL A 89 -15.51 16.77 16.22
N MET A 90 -16.56 17.58 16.11
CA MET A 90 -17.90 17.16 15.66
C MET A 90 -17.89 16.69 14.19
N PRO A 91 -18.49 15.52 13.87
CA PRO A 91 -18.48 15.01 12.50
C PRO A 91 -19.04 16.00 11.49
N SER A 92 -18.35 16.18 10.37
CA SER A 92 -18.79 17.06 9.28
C SER A 92 -18.08 16.73 7.98
N PHE A 93 -18.82 16.75 6.88
CA PHE A 93 -18.31 16.57 5.51
C PHE A 93 -17.75 17.85 4.89
N ASN A 94 -17.89 18.99 5.58
CA ASN A 94 -17.47 20.29 5.07
C ASN A 94 -16.17 20.78 5.73
N ARG A 95 -15.42 19.89 6.40
CA ARG A 95 -14.17 20.24 7.07
C ARG A 95 -13.05 20.58 6.10
N PHE A 96 -12.92 19.78 5.05
CA PHE A 96 -11.97 20.03 3.99
C PHE A 96 -12.61 20.92 2.93
N GLN A 97 -12.03 22.10 2.70
CA GLN A 97 -12.44 23.03 1.66
C GLN A 97 -11.31 23.16 0.63
N PRO A 98 -11.47 22.56 -0.57
CA PRO A 98 -10.47 22.65 -1.61
C PRO A 98 -10.33 24.10 -2.10
N ARG A 99 -9.09 24.59 -2.24
CA ARG A 99 -8.80 25.93 -2.78
C ARG A 99 -8.86 25.98 -4.30
N ASN A 100 -8.60 24.84 -4.92
CA ASN A 100 -8.63 24.66 -6.37
C ASN A 100 -9.26 23.31 -6.71
N ARG A 101 -9.57 23.09 -7.99
CA ARG A 101 -10.20 21.85 -8.47
C ARG A 101 -9.33 20.60 -8.26
N ALA A 102 -8.00 20.73 -8.28
CA ALA A 102 -7.09 19.58 -8.14
C ALA A 102 -7.07 19.00 -6.71
N GLU A 103 -7.42 19.82 -5.73
CA GLU A 103 -7.53 19.43 -4.32
C GLU A 103 -8.85 18.71 -3.99
N VAL A 104 -9.82 18.67 -4.90
CA VAL A 104 -11.13 18.05 -4.64
C VAL A 104 -10.96 16.57 -4.32
N ILE A 105 -11.45 16.16 -3.15
CA ILE A 105 -11.54 14.76 -2.73
C ILE A 105 -12.82 14.17 -3.31
N GLU A 106 -12.66 13.31 -4.30
CA GLU A 106 -13.75 12.67 -5.04
C GLU A 106 -14.45 11.60 -4.20
N TRP A 107 -15.74 11.41 -4.47
CA TRP A 107 -16.53 10.34 -3.89
C TRP A 107 -16.54 9.13 -4.82
N ASP A 108 -16.16 7.97 -4.28
CA ASP A 108 -16.41 6.70 -4.92
C ASP A 108 -17.86 6.29 -4.70
N PHE A 109 -18.53 5.88 -5.78
CA PHE A 109 -19.86 5.30 -5.68
C PHE A 109 -19.75 3.81 -5.42
N LEU A 110 -20.53 3.28 -4.49
CA LEU A 110 -20.53 1.86 -4.16
C LEU A 110 -21.94 1.29 -4.14
N THR A 111 -22.01 0.00 -4.42
CA THR A 111 -23.18 -0.86 -4.24
C THR A 111 -22.79 -1.99 -3.29
N GLY A 112 -23.71 -2.89 -2.96
CA GLY A 112 -23.38 -4.07 -2.13
C GLY A 112 -22.28 -4.99 -2.71
N LYS A 113 -21.91 -4.84 -3.99
CA LYS A 113 -20.91 -5.71 -4.66
C LYS A 113 -19.84 -4.99 -5.47
N LEU A 114 -20.16 -3.82 -6.01
CA LEU A 114 -19.30 -3.07 -6.94
C LEU A 114 -18.91 -1.71 -6.37
N LEU A 115 -17.66 -1.33 -6.63
CA LEU A 115 -17.09 -0.02 -6.39
C LEU A 115 -16.86 0.66 -7.74
N TYR A 116 -17.23 1.93 -7.82
CA TYR A 116 -17.04 2.78 -8.98
C TYR A 116 -16.21 3.97 -8.56
N SER A 117 -15.01 4.05 -9.13
CA SER A 117 -14.03 5.10 -8.81
C SER A 117 -13.66 5.86 -10.07
N MET A 118 -13.46 7.17 -9.91
CA MET A 118 -12.91 8.03 -10.96
C MET A 118 -11.39 8.23 -10.79
N ALA A 119 -10.77 7.51 -9.86
CA ALA A 119 -9.34 7.58 -9.62
C ALA A 119 -8.56 7.24 -10.91
N GLU A 120 -7.54 8.06 -11.21
CA GLU A 120 -6.70 7.85 -12.37
C GLU A 120 -5.99 6.49 -12.31
N ASN A 121 -5.85 5.83 -13.46
CA ASN A 121 -5.19 4.53 -13.61
C ASN A 121 -5.81 3.38 -12.79
N GLN A 122 -7.05 3.56 -12.32
CA GLN A 122 -7.87 2.51 -11.71
C GLN A 122 -9.00 2.13 -12.66
N PRO A 123 -9.39 0.85 -12.76
CA PRO A 123 -10.56 0.47 -13.52
C PRO A 123 -11.80 1.17 -12.94
N PRO A 124 -12.65 1.80 -13.76
CA PRO A 124 -13.78 2.61 -13.27
C PRO A 124 -14.86 1.78 -12.58
N ARG A 125 -14.83 0.46 -12.78
CA ARG A 125 -15.72 -0.50 -12.13
C ARG A 125 -14.88 -1.64 -11.56
N GLN A 126 -15.02 -1.87 -10.26
CA GLN A 126 -14.25 -2.85 -9.52
C GLN A 126 -15.19 -3.68 -8.63
N SER A 127 -14.78 -4.91 -8.30
CA SER A 127 -15.42 -5.64 -7.22
C SER A 127 -15.00 -5.06 -5.88
N LEU A 128 -15.90 -5.04 -4.88
CA LEU A 128 -15.50 -4.69 -3.51
C LEU A 128 -14.44 -5.68 -3.00
N SER A 129 -13.30 -5.14 -2.55
CA SER A 129 -12.27 -5.94 -1.87
C SER A 129 -12.84 -6.55 -0.59
N SER A 130 -12.29 -7.70 -0.18
CA SER A 130 -12.69 -8.37 1.06
C SER A 130 -12.52 -7.47 2.28
N VAL A 131 -11.44 -6.68 2.31
CA VAL A 131 -11.14 -5.71 3.36
C VAL A 131 -12.18 -4.59 3.41
N LEU A 132 -12.54 -4.01 2.26
CA LEU A 132 -13.56 -2.95 2.22
C LEU A 132 -14.95 -3.48 2.59
N ARG A 133 -15.28 -4.72 2.18
CA ARG A 133 -16.53 -5.37 2.57
C ARG A 133 -16.61 -5.55 4.08
N ALA A 134 -15.57 -6.11 4.70
CA ALA A 134 -15.50 -6.27 6.14
C ALA A 134 -15.62 -4.92 6.89
N ALA A 135 -14.95 -3.88 6.40
CA ALA A 135 -15.05 -2.53 6.99
C ALA A 135 -16.47 -1.94 6.88
N LEU A 136 -17.17 -2.16 5.76
CA LEU A 136 -18.57 -1.75 5.61
C LEU A 136 -19.50 -2.54 6.52
N ASP A 137 -19.31 -3.86 6.64
CA ASP A 137 -20.09 -4.72 7.52
C ASP A 137 -19.93 -4.27 8.99
N ASP A 138 -18.71 -3.98 9.44
CA ASP A 138 -18.43 -3.44 10.77
C ASP A 138 -19.04 -2.05 11.00
N THR A 139 -19.04 -1.20 9.97
CA THR A 139 -19.65 0.13 10.02
C THR A 139 -21.17 0.02 10.15
N VAL A 140 -21.80 -0.82 9.32
CA VAL A 140 -23.24 -1.08 9.37
C VAL A 140 -23.62 -1.68 10.71
N LEU A 141 -22.83 -2.61 11.23
CA LEU A 141 -23.06 -3.22 12.53
C LEU A 141 -23.10 -2.18 13.65
N GLN A 142 -22.10 -1.29 13.72
CA GLN A 142 -22.08 -0.21 14.72
C GLN A 142 -23.30 0.70 14.60
N VAL A 143 -23.69 1.06 13.37
CA VAL A 143 -24.90 1.85 13.10
C VAL A 143 -26.16 1.13 13.61
N MET A 144 -26.26 -0.18 13.39
CA MET A 144 -27.39 -0.98 13.89
C MET A 144 -27.43 -1.06 15.41
N GLU A 145 -26.29 -1.14 16.09
CA GLU A 145 -26.21 -1.12 17.55
C GLU A 145 -26.74 0.21 18.10
N MET A 146 -26.26 1.34 17.55
CA MET A 146 -26.71 2.68 17.93
C MET A 146 -28.21 2.90 17.68
N ILE A 147 -28.73 2.45 16.52
CA ILE A 147 -30.16 2.55 16.19
C ILE A 147 -31.02 1.66 17.11
N ASN A 148 -30.53 0.46 17.43
CA ASN A 148 -31.29 -0.50 18.23
C ASN A 148 -31.26 -0.20 19.72
N GLU A 149 -30.25 0.50 20.24
CA GLU A 149 -30.20 0.96 21.64
C GLU A 149 -31.50 1.69 22.03
N ASN A 150 -31.91 2.65 21.20
CA ASN A 150 -33.15 3.41 21.40
C ASN A 150 -34.43 2.65 20.97
N SER A 151 -34.31 1.62 20.13
CA SER A 151 -35.47 0.88 19.60
C SER A 151 -35.92 -0.24 20.53
N LYS A 152 -34.98 -0.90 21.22
CA LYS A 152 -35.23 -1.97 22.19
C LYS A 152 -36.06 -1.49 23.37
N SER A 153 -35.79 -0.30 23.90
CA SER A 153 -36.58 0.31 24.99
C SER A 153 -38.07 0.44 24.63
N ARG A 154 -38.40 0.54 23.34
CA ARG A 154 -39.77 0.63 22.82
C ARG A 154 -40.35 -0.72 22.37
N GLY A 155 -39.67 -1.85 22.62
CA GLY A 155 -40.15 -3.20 22.27
C GLY A 155 -40.09 -3.53 20.77
N ARG A 156 -39.08 -3.00 20.08
CA ARG A 156 -38.92 -3.09 18.62
C ARG A 156 -37.50 -3.51 18.28
N LEU A 157 -37.34 -4.15 17.13
CA LEU A 157 -36.05 -4.53 16.58
C LEU A 157 -35.95 -4.03 15.14
N ILE A 158 -34.79 -3.47 14.78
CA ILE A 158 -34.48 -3.04 13.42
C ILE A 158 -33.34 -3.93 12.93
N ASP A 159 -33.61 -4.69 11.87
CA ASP A 159 -32.62 -5.56 11.24
C ASP A 159 -32.08 -4.91 9.97
N PHE A 160 -30.80 -5.12 9.71
CA PHE A 160 -30.18 -4.80 8.43
C PHE A 160 -30.59 -5.81 7.36
N LYS A 161 -30.87 -5.33 6.14
CA LYS A 161 -31.07 -6.18 4.96
C LYS A 161 -29.92 -6.05 3.97
N GLU A 162 -29.67 -4.84 3.46
CA GLU A 162 -28.60 -4.58 2.50
C GLU A 162 -28.28 -3.08 2.39
N ILE A 163 -27.08 -2.76 1.87
CA ILE A 163 -26.75 -1.44 1.34
C ILE A 163 -27.24 -1.41 -0.10
N GLN A 164 -28.21 -0.56 -0.42
CA GLN A 164 -28.69 -0.41 -1.80
C GLN A 164 -27.60 0.26 -2.65
N TYR A 165 -27.11 1.39 -2.17
CA TYR A 165 -25.92 2.06 -2.68
C TYR A 165 -25.33 2.96 -1.61
N GLY A 166 -24.17 3.53 -1.90
CA GLY A 166 -23.60 4.58 -1.09
C GLY A 166 -22.50 5.33 -1.81
N TYR A 167 -21.99 6.32 -1.12
CA TYR A 167 -20.80 7.07 -1.51
C TYR A 167 -19.78 6.93 -0.39
N ARG A 168 -18.51 6.79 -0.77
CA ARG A 168 -17.37 6.75 0.14
C ARG A 168 -16.30 7.72 -0.32
N ARG A 169 -15.66 8.42 0.61
CA ARG A 169 -14.37 9.08 0.35
C ARG A 169 -13.46 8.99 1.56
N VAL A 170 -12.17 9.15 1.34
CA VAL A 170 -11.17 9.19 2.43
C VAL A 170 -10.61 10.60 2.49
N ASP A 171 -10.82 11.27 3.63
CA ASP A 171 -10.13 12.50 3.96
C ASP A 171 -8.84 12.12 4.72
N PRO A 172 -7.65 12.35 4.15
CA PRO A 172 -6.38 11.95 4.76
C PRO A 172 -6.16 12.52 6.17
N MET A 173 -6.76 13.66 6.49
CA MET A 173 -6.57 14.34 7.78
C MET A 173 -7.59 13.90 8.83
N HIS A 174 -8.77 13.45 8.42
CA HIS A 174 -9.90 13.27 9.33
C HIS A 174 -10.40 11.82 9.41
N GLY A 175 -10.37 11.05 8.33
CA GLY A 175 -10.87 9.69 8.31
C GLY A 175 -11.68 9.34 7.08
N VAL A 176 -12.53 8.32 7.21
CA VAL A 176 -13.36 7.80 6.12
C VAL A 176 -14.79 8.30 6.27
N GLU A 177 -15.36 8.78 5.18
CA GLU A 177 -16.72 9.32 5.13
C GLU A 177 -17.61 8.43 4.27
N TYR A 178 -18.85 8.23 4.74
CA TYR A 178 -19.83 7.41 4.07
C TYR A 178 -21.19 8.10 4.01
N ILE A 179 -21.85 8.00 2.86
CA ILE A 179 -23.27 8.27 2.67
C ILE A 179 -23.89 6.96 2.23
N LEU A 180 -24.55 6.24 3.13
CA LEU A 180 -25.08 4.92 2.86
C LEU A 180 -26.60 4.95 2.79
N ASP A 181 -27.15 4.36 1.75
CA ASP A 181 -28.57 4.09 1.64
C ASP A 181 -28.85 2.65 2.08
N LEU A 182 -29.42 2.53 3.29
CA LEU A 182 -29.63 1.26 3.98
C LEU A 182 -31.09 0.82 3.83
N LEU A 183 -31.27 -0.42 3.38
CA LEU A 183 -32.54 -1.12 3.49
C LEU A 183 -32.60 -1.85 4.83
N LEU A 184 -33.57 -1.46 5.66
CA LEU A 184 -33.79 -1.96 7.01
C LEU A 184 -35.11 -2.72 7.08
N LEU A 185 -35.22 -3.65 8.01
CA LEU A 185 -36.46 -4.35 8.33
C LEU A 185 -36.88 -4.00 9.74
N TYR A 186 -37.94 -3.21 9.85
CA TYR A 186 -38.54 -2.87 11.12
C TYR A 186 -39.44 -4.01 11.58
N LYS A 187 -39.09 -4.64 12.71
CA LYS A 187 -39.85 -5.75 13.31
C LYS A 187 -40.46 -5.32 14.62
N ARG A 188 -41.79 -5.28 14.65
CA ARG A 188 -42.56 -5.04 15.88
C ARG A 188 -42.89 -6.38 16.52
N HIS A 189 -42.43 -6.56 17.77
CA HIS A 189 -42.69 -7.79 18.53
C HIS A 189 -43.79 -7.62 19.59
N LYS A 190 -44.07 -6.39 20.05
CA LYS A 190 -45.19 -6.11 20.95
C LYS A 190 -46.51 -5.95 20.17
N GLY A 191 -47.48 -6.83 20.43
CA GLY A 191 -48.80 -6.85 19.77
C GLY A 191 -48.78 -7.64 18.46
N ARG A 192 -49.49 -7.16 17.42
CA ARG A 192 -49.49 -7.79 16.10
C ARG A 192 -48.08 -7.75 15.49
N LYS A 193 -47.52 -8.92 15.20
CA LYS A 193 -46.20 -9.05 14.55
C LYS A 193 -46.29 -8.45 13.15
N VAL A 194 -45.47 -7.44 12.89
CA VAL A 194 -45.42 -6.72 11.62
C VAL A 194 -43.96 -6.51 11.27
N THR A 195 -43.61 -6.82 10.01
CA THR A 195 -42.30 -6.53 9.42
C THR A 195 -42.49 -5.54 8.29
N VAL A 196 -41.86 -4.38 8.37
CA VAL A 196 -41.95 -3.33 7.35
C VAL A 196 -40.56 -3.00 6.84
N PRO A 197 -40.32 -3.04 5.51
CA PRO A 197 -39.08 -2.54 4.95
C PRO A 197 -39.04 -1.02 5.07
N VAL A 198 -37.93 -0.50 5.58
CA VAL A 198 -37.70 0.93 5.79
C VAL A 198 -36.37 1.29 5.15
N ARG A 199 -36.37 2.33 4.31
CA ARG A 199 -35.16 2.87 3.70
C ARG A 199 -34.63 4.03 4.54
N ARG A 200 -33.32 4.09 4.80
CA ARG A 200 -32.68 5.16 5.59
C ARG A 200 -31.34 5.54 5.00
N HIS A 201 -31.13 6.84 4.85
CA HIS A 201 -29.81 7.41 4.56
C HIS A 201 -29.05 7.59 5.86
N ALA A 202 -27.85 7.01 5.94
CA ALA A 202 -26.91 7.16 7.04
C ALA A 202 -25.71 7.99 6.57
N TYR A 203 -25.46 9.09 7.28
CA TYR A 203 -24.33 9.98 7.03
C TYR A 203 -23.30 9.73 8.14
N LEU A 204 -22.18 9.11 7.77
CA LEU A 204 -21.23 8.55 8.72
C LEU A 204 -19.84 9.10 8.46
N GLN A 205 -19.09 9.33 9.54
CA GLN A 205 -17.67 9.67 9.48
C GLN A 205 -16.94 8.81 10.51
N GLN A 206 -16.08 7.92 10.02
CA GLN A 206 -15.19 7.11 10.82
C GLN A 206 -13.87 7.84 10.94
N LEU A 207 -13.64 8.47 12.10
CA LEU A 207 -12.42 9.23 12.36
C LEU A 207 -11.21 8.30 12.50
N PHE A 208 -10.04 8.75 12.03
CA PHE A 208 -8.79 8.06 12.34
C PHE A 208 -8.50 8.11 13.84
N SER A 209 -7.92 7.03 14.38
CA SER A 209 -7.44 7.02 15.75
C SER A 209 -6.19 7.87 15.90
N LYS A 210 -5.80 8.15 17.15
CA LYS A 210 -4.47 8.67 17.45
C LYS A 210 -3.41 7.79 16.76
N PRO A 211 -2.42 8.37 16.06
CA PRO A 211 -1.31 7.60 15.53
C PRO A 211 -0.61 6.91 16.70
N PHE A 212 -0.43 5.60 16.59
CA PHE A 212 0.37 4.83 17.52
C PHE A 212 1.61 4.37 16.78
N PHE A 213 2.77 4.60 17.36
CA PHE A 213 4.01 4.04 16.89
C PHE A 213 4.33 2.88 17.82
N ARG A 214 4.55 1.71 17.24
CA ARG A 214 5.04 0.55 17.96
C ARG A 214 6.38 0.21 17.35
N GLU A 215 7.39 0.14 18.19
CA GLU A 215 8.68 -0.34 17.77
C GLU A 215 8.60 -1.83 17.44
N ALA A 216 9.15 -2.23 16.30
CA ALA A 216 9.09 -3.61 15.84
C ALA A 216 10.00 -4.52 16.70
N GLU A 217 11.10 -3.97 17.19
CA GLU A 217 12.05 -4.60 18.11
C GLU A 217 12.28 -3.67 19.30
N GLU A 218 12.42 -4.20 20.52
CA GLU A 218 12.77 -3.35 21.67
C GLU A 218 14.18 -2.81 21.48
N LEU A 219 14.32 -1.48 21.43
CA LEU A 219 15.61 -0.82 21.51
C LEU A 219 16.38 -1.28 22.76
N ASP A 220 17.51 -1.96 22.55
CA ASP A 220 18.46 -2.21 23.64
C ASP A 220 19.19 -0.91 23.96
N VAL A 221 18.59 -0.13 24.85
CA VAL A 221 19.14 1.17 25.30
C VAL A 221 20.56 1.02 25.87
N ARG A 222 20.96 -0.17 26.37
CA ARG A 222 22.29 -0.38 26.93
C ARG A 222 23.36 -0.42 25.86
N SER A 223 23.14 -1.13 24.76
CA SER A 223 24.10 -1.18 23.65
C SER A 223 24.33 0.18 23.00
N LEU A 224 23.26 0.97 22.83
CA LEU A 224 23.37 2.35 22.32
C LEU A 224 24.15 3.29 23.26
N LEU A 225 23.99 3.15 24.57
CA LEU A 225 24.75 3.94 25.54
C LEU A 225 26.23 3.53 25.59
N GLU A 226 26.54 2.26 25.37
CA GLU A 226 27.92 1.77 25.26
C GLU A 226 28.62 2.31 24.00
N ASP A 227 27.93 2.33 22.85
CA ASP A 227 28.45 2.91 21.60
C ASP A 227 28.64 4.42 21.68
N THR A 228 27.78 5.13 22.43
CA THR A 228 27.88 6.58 22.60
C THR A 228 29.05 6.98 23.52
N ASN A 229 29.31 6.16 24.56
CA ASN A 229 30.39 6.42 25.53
C ASN A 229 31.80 6.23 24.96
N THR A 230 31.96 5.50 23.85
CA THR A 230 33.27 5.37 23.20
C THR A 230 33.66 6.60 22.36
N ASN A 231 32.70 7.47 21.99
CA ASN A 231 32.93 8.56 21.04
C ASN A 231 32.66 9.98 21.56
N THR A 232 32.41 10.19 22.86
CA THR A 232 32.16 11.55 23.38
C THR A 232 32.79 11.83 24.75
N GLN A 233 34.11 12.06 24.78
CA GLN A 233 34.68 13.01 25.75
C GLN A 233 34.34 14.43 25.29
N SER A 234 33.13 14.87 25.55
CA SER A 234 32.71 16.27 25.74
C SER A 234 31.20 16.31 25.58
N PHE A 235 30.51 16.65 26.67
CA PHE A 235 29.34 17.54 26.75
C PHE A 235 28.73 17.31 28.13
N SER A 236 29.36 17.95 29.09
CA SER A 236 28.85 18.10 30.44
C SER A 236 27.54 18.91 30.43
N LEU A 237 26.53 18.36 31.11
CA LEU A 237 25.65 19.09 32.02
C LEU A 237 24.79 20.23 31.44
N LEU A 238 23.71 19.91 30.72
CA LEU A 238 22.53 20.80 30.63
C LEU A 238 21.20 20.01 30.66
N SER A 239 20.52 20.17 31.80
CA SER A 239 19.07 20.13 32.10
C SER A 239 18.05 19.32 31.26
N ASN A 240 17.33 18.48 32.01
CA ASN A 240 16.26 17.52 31.67
C ASN A 240 14.93 18.06 31.08
N SER A 241 14.86 19.15 30.33
CA SER A 241 13.52 19.64 29.91
C SER A 241 13.36 20.40 28.60
N LEU A 242 14.35 20.52 27.70
CA LEU A 242 14.19 21.38 26.51
C LEU A 242 14.66 20.83 25.15
N ASN A 243 14.94 19.53 24.99
CA ASN A 243 15.42 18.99 23.70
C ASN A 243 14.36 18.39 22.76
N ILE A 244 13.06 18.58 22.98
CA ILE A 244 12.03 18.01 22.08
C ILE A 244 11.88 18.82 20.77
N PHE A 245 12.38 20.07 20.70
CA PHE A 245 12.16 20.92 19.51
C PHE A 245 13.36 21.79 19.08
N SER A 246 14.60 21.40 19.41
CA SER A 246 15.77 22.01 18.76
C SER A 246 16.04 21.29 17.43
N SER A 247 15.58 21.92 16.35
CA SER A 247 16.08 21.81 14.98
C SER A 247 16.57 20.44 14.51
N PHE A 248 15.75 19.76 13.69
CA PHE A 248 16.11 18.65 12.82
C PHE A 248 17.20 19.07 11.81
N GLN A 249 18.42 19.25 12.28
CA GLN A 249 19.58 19.56 11.48
C GLN A 249 20.72 18.69 12.01
N GLY A 250 20.81 17.48 11.46
CA GLY A 250 21.75 16.45 11.87
C GLY A 250 21.05 15.16 12.25
N THR A 251 20.47 14.46 11.27
CA THR A 251 20.12 13.04 11.41
C THR A 251 21.41 12.23 11.53
N LYS A 252 21.92 12.07 12.76
CA LYS A 252 22.73 10.90 13.08
C LYS A 252 21.76 9.75 13.32
N GLU A 253 21.60 8.95 12.28
CA GLU A 253 20.84 7.71 12.22
C GLU A 253 21.32 6.74 13.31
N VAL A 254 20.43 6.38 14.22
CA VAL A 254 20.68 5.37 15.26
C VAL A 254 19.44 4.51 15.40
N VAL A 255 19.34 3.47 14.57
CA VAL A 255 19.04 2.06 14.89
C VAL A 255 19.60 1.29 13.69
N GLY A 256 20.48 0.31 13.92
CA GLY A 256 21.34 -0.31 12.90
C GLY A 256 20.61 -0.60 11.59
N LEU A 257 20.84 0.25 10.58
CA LEU A 257 20.44 -0.02 9.21
C LEU A 257 20.95 -1.42 8.88
N SER A 258 20.04 -2.35 8.61
CA SER A 258 20.39 -3.69 8.17
C SER A 258 21.31 -3.51 6.96
N ASP A 259 22.62 -3.67 7.10
CA ASP A 259 23.60 -3.49 6.02
C ASP A 259 23.70 -4.75 5.14
N LYS A 260 22.54 -5.34 4.86
CA LYS A 260 22.44 -6.51 3.97
C LYS A 260 22.80 -6.09 2.56
N LYS A 261 23.65 -6.88 1.90
CA LYS A 261 24.07 -6.63 0.53
C LYS A 261 22.91 -6.85 -0.45
N ILE A 262 22.53 -5.81 -1.19
CA ILE A 262 21.50 -5.91 -2.23
C ILE A 262 22.15 -6.24 -3.57
N HIS A 263 21.62 -7.23 -4.28
CA HIS A 263 22.04 -7.58 -5.63
C HIS A 263 21.06 -6.99 -6.63
N ILE A 264 21.44 -5.90 -7.28
CA ILE A 264 20.63 -5.17 -8.24
C ILE A 264 20.80 -5.82 -9.62
N LEU A 265 19.74 -6.46 -10.12
CA LEU A 265 19.71 -7.15 -11.40
C LEU A 265 18.98 -6.27 -12.42
N VAL A 266 19.69 -5.88 -13.48
CA VAL A 266 19.18 -4.97 -14.53
C VAL A 266 19.25 -5.64 -15.89
N PRO A 267 18.12 -6.14 -16.44
CA PRO A 267 18.02 -6.61 -17.81
C PRO A 267 18.13 -5.45 -18.81
N LEU A 268 18.99 -5.60 -19.82
CA LEU A 268 19.28 -4.55 -20.77
C LEU A 268 19.43 -5.07 -22.20
N VAL A 269 18.81 -4.35 -23.14
CA VAL A 269 19.03 -4.48 -24.58
C VAL A 269 19.06 -3.09 -25.20
N GLY A 270 20.12 -2.77 -25.94
CA GLY A 270 20.33 -1.43 -26.50
C GLY A 270 20.25 -0.32 -25.44
N ARG A 271 19.72 0.86 -25.82
CA ARG A 271 19.40 1.98 -24.91
C ARG A 271 20.60 2.55 -24.13
N TYR A 272 21.75 2.69 -24.80
CA TYR A 272 22.98 3.20 -24.20
C TYR A 272 22.80 4.52 -23.42
N ASP A 273 22.07 5.50 -23.96
CA ASP A 273 21.88 6.79 -23.28
C ASP A 273 21.12 6.67 -21.95
N ILE A 274 20.14 5.75 -21.90
CA ILE A 274 19.37 5.46 -20.68
C ILE A 274 20.26 4.73 -19.67
N PHE A 275 21.07 3.78 -20.15
CA PHE A 275 22.06 3.08 -19.32
C PHE A 275 23.12 4.03 -18.74
N SER A 276 23.61 4.98 -19.54
CA SER A 276 24.54 6.01 -19.08
C SER A 276 23.93 6.84 -17.93
N ARG A 277 22.69 7.29 -18.10
CA ARG A 277 21.95 8.00 -17.04
C ARG A 277 21.74 7.14 -15.79
N PHE A 278 21.45 5.86 -15.96
CA PHE A 278 21.35 4.91 -14.84
C PHE A 278 22.68 4.81 -14.09
N MET A 279 23.79 4.66 -14.81
CA MET A 279 25.12 4.56 -14.20
C MET A 279 25.49 5.85 -13.47
N ASP A 280 25.13 7.04 -13.99
CA ASP A 280 25.33 8.31 -13.29
C ASP A 280 24.52 8.39 -11.99
N ASN A 281 23.28 7.88 -11.97
CA ASN A 281 22.49 7.78 -10.75
C ASN A 281 23.07 6.74 -9.78
N PHE A 282 23.46 5.57 -10.28
CA PHE A 282 24.10 4.52 -9.49
C PHE A 282 25.43 4.97 -8.87
N GLU A 283 26.22 5.78 -9.59
CA GLU A 283 27.45 6.36 -9.06
C GLU A 283 27.17 7.25 -7.86
N LYS A 284 26.23 8.20 -8.00
CA LYS A 284 25.87 9.16 -6.95
C LYS A 284 25.20 8.50 -5.75
N THR A 285 24.37 7.50 -5.99
CA THR A 285 23.57 6.84 -4.95
C THR A 285 24.32 5.70 -4.27
N CYS A 286 25.13 4.93 -5.01
CA CYS A 286 25.74 3.69 -4.52
C CYS A 286 27.27 3.76 -4.43
N LEU A 287 27.95 4.17 -5.51
CA LEU A 287 29.41 4.07 -5.59
C LEU A 287 30.12 5.11 -4.72
N ILE A 288 29.72 6.38 -4.81
CA ILE A 288 30.31 7.47 -4.02
C ILE A 288 30.01 7.30 -2.52
N PRO A 289 28.77 7.00 -2.09
CA PRO A 289 28.46 6.80 -0.66
C PRO A 289 28.92 5.44 -0.13
N GLY A 290 29.33 4.50 -0.99
CA GLY A 290 29.77 3.16 -0.59
C GLY A 290 28.64 2.27 -0.08
N GLN A 291 27.46 2.31 -0.72
CA GLN A 291 26.33 1.42 -0.36
C GLN A 291 26.72 -0.04 -0.55
N ASN A 292 26.32 -0.91 0.40
CA ASN A 292 26.56 -2.35 0.29
C ASN A 292 25.63 -2.98 -0.77
N VAL A 293 26.08 -2.94 -2.02
CA VAL A 293 25.34 -3.44 -3.18
C VAL A 293 26.26 -4.18 -4.15
N LYS A 294 25.67 -5.06 -4.96
CA LYS A 294 26.26 -5.60 -6.19
C LYS A 294 25.38 -5.21 -7.38
N LEU A 295 25.98 -4.71 -8.45
CA LEU A 295 25.27 -4.48 -9.71
C LEU A 295 25.54 -5.63 -10.69
N ALA A 296 24.48 -6.25 -11.19
CA ALA A 296 24.54 -7.24 -12.25
C ALA A 296 23.76 -6.73 -13.46
N ILE A 297 24.46 -6.39 -14.53
CA ILE A 297 23.86 -5.99 -15.80
C ILE A 297 23.70 -7.24 -16.67
N ILE A 298 22.45 -7.60 -16.98
CA ILE A 298 22.12 -8.73 -17.86
C ILE A 298 21.97 -8.19 -19.28
N LEU A 299 23.02 -8.33 -20.09
CA LEU A 299 23.08 -7.74 -21.42
C LEU A 299 22.65 -8.75 -22.49
N PHE A 300 21.53 -8.47 -23.15
CA PHE A 300 21.06 -9.22 -24.31
C PHE A 300 21.68 -8.67 -25.60
N GLY A 301 22.14 -9.57 -26.47
CA GLY A 301 22.62 -9.23 -27.80
C GLY A 301 23.72 -10.18 -28.31
N SER A 302 24.04 -10.09 -29.60
CA SER A 302 25.21 -10.78 -30.15
C SER A 302 26.49 -10.09 -29.71
N GLU A 303 27.51 -10.84 -29.29
CA GLU A 303 28.83 -10.34 -28.87
C GLU A 303 29.51 -9.41 -29.90
N SER A 304 29.05 -9.39 -31.15
CA SER A 304 29.60 -8.59 -32.25
C SER A 304 28.91 -7.24 -32.52
N SER A 305 27.93 -6.81 -31.72
CA SER A 305 27.24 -5.54 -31.97
C SER A 305 28.04 -4.34 -31.43
N GLN A 306 28.15 -3.25 -32.21
CA GLN A 306 28.86 -2.03 -31.78
C GLN A 306 28.25 -1.42 -30.49
N GLU A 307 26.95 -1.59 -30.26
CA GLU A 307 26.30 -1.12 -29.03
C GLU A 307 26.69 -1.96 -27.81
N SER A 308 26.75 -3.29 -27.92
CA SER A 308 27.19 -4.17 -26.83
C SER A 308 28.61 -3.83 -26.35
N ASN A 309 29.48 -3.41 -27.26
CA ASN A 309 30.83 -2.94 -26.92
C ASN A 309 30.80 -1.66 -26.09
N LYS A 310 29.96 -0.67 -26.44
CA LYS A 310 29.84 0.58 -25.66
C LYS A 310 29.38 0.35 -24.22
N HIS A 311 28.40 -0.53 -24.01
CA HIS A 311 27.94 -0.88 -22.66
C HIS A 311 29.06 -1.52 -21.83
N THR A 312 29.81 -2.42 -22.46
CA THR A 312 30.95 -3.10 -21.83
C THR A 312 32.08 -2.13 -21.51
N GLU A 313 32.38 -1.20 -22.40
CA GLU A 313 33.37 -0.13 -22.20
C GLU A 313 32.98 0.76 -21.02
N LEU A 314 31.73 1.25 -20.98
CA LEU A 314 31.26 2.10 -19.88
C LEU A 314 31.36 1.38 -18.53
N LEU A 315 30.94 0.11 -18.45
CA LEU A 315 31.06 -0.64 -17.20
C LEU A 315 32.53 -0.86 -16.78
N LYS A 316 33.44 -1.07 -17.75
CA LYS A 316 34.88 -1.14 -17.50
C LYS A 316 35.45 0.19 -16.99
N GLU A 317 35.01 1.32 -17.54
CA GLU A 317 35.41 2.65 -17.05
C GLU A 317 35.03 2.84 -15.58
N TYR A 318 33.79 2.52 -15.22
CA TYR A 318 33.33 2.55 -13.83
C TYR A 318 34.08 1.56 -12.94
N SER A 319 34.38 0.35 -13.43
CA SER A 319 35.15 -0.65 -12.68
C SER A 319 36.59 -0.20 -12.41
N ASN A 320 37.21 0.48 -13.38
CA ASN A 320 38.55 1.07 -13.23
C ASN A 320 38.52 2.26 -12.26
N LYS A 321 37.48 3.10 -12.31
CA LYS A 321 37.30 4.25 -11.43
C LYS A 321 36.98 3.84 -9.98
N TYR A 322 36.26 2.73 -9.80
CA TYR A 322 35.86 2.20 -8.49
C TYR A 322 36.25 0.72 -8.32
N PRO A 323 37.54 0.40 -8.06
CA PRO A 323 38.01 -0.99 -8.01
C PRO A 323 37.41 -1.85 -6.89
N LYS A 324 36.80 -1.23 -5.87
CA LYS A 324 36.11 -1.93 -4.76
C LYS A 324 34.63 -2.18 -5.04
N ALA A 325 34.07 -1.61 -6.11
CA ALA A 325 32.67 -1.78 -6.45
C ALA A 325 32.43 -3.20 -7.00
N ASP A 326 31.39 -3.86 -6.51
CA ASP A 326 31.00 -5.17 -7.02
C ASP A 326 30.03 -4.99 -8.20
N MET A 327 30.57 -4.99 -9.41
CA MET A 327 29.80 -4.84 -10.64
C MET A 327 30.15 -5.96 -11.61
N THR A 328 29.13 -6.52 -12.25
CA THR A 328 29.27 -7.67 -13.16
C THR A 328 28.39 -7.51 -14.39
N LEU A 329 28.89 -8.00 -15.52
CA LEU A 329 28.16 -8.09 -16.78
C LEU A 329 27.88 -9.56 -17.06
N ILE A 330 26.61 -9.90 -17.28
CA ILE A 330 26.15 -11.26 -17.60
C ILE A 330 25.60 -11.22 -19.03
N PRO A 331 26.35 -11.69 -20.03
CA PRO A 331 25.86 -11.76 -21.40
C PRO A 331 24.82 -12.87 -21.55
N VAL A 332 23.71 -12.56 -22.22
CA VAL A 332 22.66 -13.53 -22.55
C VAL A 332 22.44 -13.53 -24.06
N ALA A 333 22.62 -14.70 -24.67
CA ALA A 333 22.41 -14.88 -26.11
C ALA A 333 20.91 -14.99 -26.43
N GLY A 334 20.51 -14.42 -27.58
CA GLY A 334 19.14 -14.49 -28.08
C GLY A 334 18.39 -13.16 -27.99
N GLU A 335 17.09 -13.22 -28.27
CA GLU A 335 16.20 -12.07 -28.16
C GLU A 335 15.96 -11.68 -26.70
N PHE A 336 15.65 -10.40 -26.48
CA PHE A 336 15.40 -9.89 -25.15
C PHE A 336 14.18 -10.57 -24.51
N SER A 337 14.37 -11.16 -23.33
CA SER A 337 13.29 -11.61 -22.44
C SER A 337 13.63 -11.23 -21.01
N ARG A 338 12.80 -10.34 -20.43
CA ARG A 338 13.05 -9.79 -19.09
C ARG A 338 13.06 -10.90 -18.03
N GLY A 339 12.03 -11.75 -18.03
CA GLY A 339 11.90 -12.87 -17.08
C GLY A 339 13.04 -13.88 -17.21
N LEU A 340 13.40 -14.27 -18.43
CA LEU A 340 14.52 -15.18 -18.68
C LEU A 340 15.85 -14.60 -18.18
N GLY A 341 16.10 -13.31 -18.44
CA GLY A 341 17.33 -12.64 -18.01
C GLY A 341 17.45 -12.57 -16.48
N LEU A 342 16.36 -12.23 -15.81
CA LEU A 342 16.31 -12.18 -14.34
C LEU A 342 16.48 -13.58 -13.72
N GLU A 343 15.82 -14.61 -14.27
CA GLU A 343 15.98 -15.99 -13.80
C GLU A 343 17.43 -16.45 -13.96
N THR A 344 18.01 -16.24 -15.15
CA THR A 344 19.40 -16.62 -15.48
C THR A 344 20.42 -15.91 -14.59
N ALA A 345 20.26 -14.61 -14.34
CA ALA A 345 21.16 -13.91 -13.42
C ALA A 345 20.97 -14.38 -11.98
N SER A 346 19.73 -14.59 -11.54
CA SER A 346 19.44 -15.01 -10.18
C SER A 346 20.04 -16.38 -9.84
N SER A 347 20.23 -17.28 -10.82
CA SER A 347 20.81 -18.61 -10.60
C SER A 347 22.32 -18.60 -10.31
N HIS A 348 23.00 -17.46 -10.50
CA HIS A 348 24.42 -17.30 -10.18
C HIS A 348 24.65 -16.94 -8.70
N PHE A 349 23.58 -16.74 -7.93
CA PHE A 349 23.64 -16.30 -6.54
C PHE A 349 23.10 -17.35 -5.58
N ASP A 350 23.61 -17.30 -4.34
CA ASP A 350 23.22 -18.21 -3.27
C ASP A 350 21.82 -17.90 -2.73
N ASN A 351 21.20 -18.89 -2.07
CA ASN A 351 19.81 -18.83 -1.62
C ASN A 351 19.51 -17.72 -0.59
N ASP A 352 20.51 -17.26 0.15
CA ASP A 352 20.43 -16.16 1.13
C ASP A 352 20.64 -14.77 0.51
N THR A 353 20.80 -14.69 -0.81
CA THR A 353 21.00 -13.43 -1.52
C THR A 353 19.70 -12.62 -1.61
N LEU A 354 19.75 -11.36 -1.18
CA LEU A 354 18.69 -10.37 -1.41
C LEU A 354 18.82 -9.79 -2.82
N LEU A 355 17.86 -10.12 -3.68
CA LEU A 355 17.79 -9.65 -5.06
C LEU A 355 16.86 -8.43 -5.16
N LEU A 356 17.27 -7.42 -5.92
CA LEU A 356 16.44 -6.32 -6.39
C LEU A 356 16.33 -6.41 -7.91
N PHE A 357 15.14 -6.72 -8.42
CA PHE A 357 14.85 -6.61 -9.86
C PHE A 357 14.60 -5.15 -10.21
N CYS A 358 15.41 -4.61 -11.11
CA CYS A 358 15.44 -3.19 -11.42
C CYS A 358 15.41 -2.96 -12.93
N ASP A 359 14.67 -1.96 -13.37
CA ASP A 359 14.71 -1.50 -14.76
C ASP A 359 15.75 -0.39 -14.93
N VAL A 360 16.33 -0.26 -16.12
CA VAL A 360 17.41 0.70 -16.43
C VAL A 360 16.92 2.16 -16.48
N ASP A 361 15.62 2.38 -16.57
CA ASP A 361 14.98 3.70 -16.65
C ASP A 361 14.54 4.26 -15.28
N LEU A 362 14.92 3.59 -14.20
CA LEU A 362 14.70 4.06 -12.83
C LEU A 362 15.76 5.07 -12.39
N ILE A 363 15.33 6.05 -11.60
CA ILE A 363 16.19 6.89 -10.76
C ILE A 363 15.80 6.63 -9.32
N PHE A 364 16.78 6.33 -8.47
CA PHE A 364 16.52 6.01 -7.06
C PHE A 364 17.52 6.64 -6.08
N THR A 365 17.10 6.70 -4.82
CA THR A 365 17.83 7.25 -3.68
C THR A 365 18.30 6.14 -2.72
N PRO A 366 19.23 6.43 -1.79
CA PRO A 366 19.67 5.45 -0.79
C PRO A 366 18.51 4.92 0.07
N ASP A 367 17.52 5.76 0.37
CA ASP A 367 16.35 5.37 1.16
C ASP A 367 15.54 4.23 0.52
N PHE A 368 15.48 4.17 -0.81
CA PHE A 368 14.82 3.06 -1.52
C PHE A 368 15.56 1.74 -1.27
N LEU A 369 16.89 1.77 -1.35
CA LEU A 369 17.71 0.60 -1.02
C LEU A 369 17.50 0.19 0.42
N GLN A 370 17.42 1.13 1.35
CA GLN A 370 17.14 0.79 2.74
C GLN A 370 15.76 0.15 2.93
N ARG A 371 14.71 0.71 2.30
CA ARG A 371 13.37 0.13 2.34
C ARG A 371 13.32 -1.26 1.71
N CYS A 372 14.16 -1.54 0.71
CA CYS A 372 14.33 -2.89 0.18
C CYS A 372 14.84 -3.87 1.25
N ARG A 373 15.84 -3.46 2.06
CA ARG A 373 16.40 -4.30 3.15
C ARG A 373 15.43 -4.48 4.31
N ASP A 374 14.74 -3.42 4.70
CA ASP A 374 13.86 -3.41 5.87
C ASP A 374 12.55 -4.17 5.62
N ASN A 375 12.04 -4.13 4.37
CA ASN A 375 10.74 -4.69 4.04
C ASN A 375 10.80 -6.09 3.40
N THR A 376 11.98 -6.68 3.26
CA THR A 376 12.15 -8.05 2.72
C THR A 376 12.62 -8.98 3.84
N ILE A 377 11.79 -9.97 4.17
CA ILE A 377 12.02 -10.92 5.27
C ILE A 377 12.06 -12.33 4.66
N GLN A 378 13.23 -12.95 4.69
CA GLN A 378 13.45 -14.27 4.10
C GLN A 378 12.48 -15.31 4.66
N GLY A 379 11.79 -16.05 3.79
CA GLY A 379 10.83 -17.09 4.16
C GLY A 379 9.46 -16.57 4.59
N GLU A 380 9.25 -15.25 4.67
CA GLU A 380 7.99 -14.66 5.17
C GLU A 380 7.42 -13.58 4.24
N GLN A 381 8.24 -12.60 3.81
CA GLN A 381 7.76 -11.39 3.17
C GLN A 381 8.64 -10.95 2.00
N VAL A 382 7.99 -10.73 0.85
CA VAL A 382 8.58 -10.17 -0.37
C VAL A 382 8.12 -8.73 -0.53
N TYR A 383 9.04 -7.81 -0.81
CA TYR A 383 8.72 -6.40 -0.99
C TYR A 383 8.51 -6.03 -2.45
N TYR A 384 7.34 -5.48 -2.74
CA TYR A 384 6.92 -5.00 -4.05
C TYR A 384 6.64 -3.48 -3.98
N PRO A 385 7.64 -2.61 -4.23
CA PRO A 385 7.43 -1.17 -4.21
C PRO A 385 6.42 -0.70 -5.27
N ILE A 386 5.51 0.20 -4.88
CA ILE A 386 4.64 0.92 -5.80
C ILE A 386 5.38 2.19 -6.20
N ILE A 387 6.01 2.15 -7.38
CA ILE A 387 6.85 3.24 -7.88
C ILE A 387 6.03 4.33 -8.59
N PHE A 388 6.55 5.55 -8.62
CA PHE A 388 5.95 6.64 -9.38
C PHE A 388 6.45 6.62 -10.83
N SER A 389 5.54 6.71 -11.80
CA SER A 389 5.86 6.82 -13.22
C SER A 389 5.55 8.21 -13.71
N GLN A 390 6.52 8.84 -14.37
CA GLN A 390 6.31 10.14 -14.98
C GLN A 390 5.47 10.05 -16.26
N TYR A 391 4.71 11.12 -16.52
CA TYR A 391 4.08 11.35 -17.82
C TYR A 391 5.07 11.94 -18.84
N ASP A 392 4.66 12.06 -20.10
CA ASP A 392 5.47 12.69 -21.15
C ASP A 392 5.80 14.15 -20.79
N PRO A 393 7.08 14.52 -20.60
CA PRO A 393 7.47 15.88 -20.24
C PRO A 393 7.12 16.90 -21.34
N LYS A 394 6.95 16.46 -22.59
CA LYS A 394 6.46 17.32 -23.68
C LYS A 394 5.03 17.77 -23.44
N VAL A 395 4.21 16.92 -22.85
CA VAL A 395 2.82 17.22 -22.55
C VAL A 395 2.69 17.96 -21.22
N VAL A 396 3.45 17.54 -20.20
CA VAL A 396 3.36 18.13 -18.85
C VAL A 396 4.00 19.52 -18.77
N PHE A 397 5.15 19.72 -19.42
CA PHE A 397 5.97 20.91 -19.26
C PHE A 397 6.22 21.66 -20.57
N GLY A 398 5.51 21.33 -21.66
CA GLY A 398 5.79 21.88 -22.98
C GLY A 398 7.18 21.52 -23.51
N GLY A 399 7.81 20.47 -22.98
CA GLY A 399 9.15 20.02 -23.35
C GLY A 399 10.29 20.60 -22.51
N SER A 400 9.99 21.50 -21.56
CA SER A 400 10.99 22.14 -20.70
C SER A 400 10.72 21.83 -19.22
N PRO A 401 11.01 20.59 -18.76
CA PRO A 401 10.83 20.24 -17.36
C PRO A 401 11.71 21.12 -16.45
N PRO A 402 11.22 21.52 -15.25
CA PRO A 402 12.05 22.17 -14.25
C PRO A 402 13.26 21.31 -13.88
N GLY A 403 14.38 21.94 -13.50
CA GLY A 403 15.51 21.25 -12.87
C GLY A 403 15.07 20.52 -11.60
N ASP A 404 15.56 19.29 -11.39
CA ASP A 404 15.19 18.38 -10.29
C ASP A 404 13.72 17.92 -10.24
N SER A 405 12.99 17.95 -11.37
CA SER A 405 11.60 17.49 -11.45
C SER A 405 11.40 15.98 -11.29
N SER A 406 12.46 15.18 -11.18
CA SER A 406 12.38 13.71 -11.06
C SER A 406 11.47 13.26 -9.91
N PHE A 407 11.56 13.90 -8.74
CA PHE A 407 10.83 13.53 -7.53
C PHE A 407 9.61 14.43 -7.24
N LEU A 408 9.03 15.05 -8.28
CA LEU A 408 7.81 15.85 -8.13
C LEU A 408 6.56 14.96 -8.25
N PHE A 409 5.98 14.59 -7.11
CA PHE A 409 4.82 13.70 -7.03
C PHE A 409 3.50 14.46 -7.06
N THR A 410 2.91 14.62 -8.24
CA THR A 410 1.59 15.25 -8.41
C THR A 410 0.77 14.50 -9.44
N LYS A 411 -0.56 14.65 -9.39
CA LYS A 411 -1.47 14.11 -10.42
C LYS A 411 -1.18 14.66 -11.82
N ARG A 412 -0.47 15.78 -11.95
CA ARG A 412 -0.09 16.38 -13.25
C ARG A 412 1.23 15.86 -13.81
N THR A 413 2.10 15.32 -12.97
CA THR A 413 3.48 14.94 -13.34
C THR A 413 3.65 13.45 -13.54
N GLY A 414 2.73 12.64 -13.02
CA GLY A 414 2.77 11.20 -13.17
C GLY A 414 1.72 10.50 -12.31
N PHE A 415 1.94 9.22 -12.07
CA PHE A 415 1.04 8.37 -11.28
C PHE A 415 1.79 7.24 -10.58
N TRP A 416 1.20 6.73 -9.50
CA TRP A 416 1.69 5.54 -8.81
C TRP A 416 1.27 4.26 -9.56
N ARG A 417 2.22 3.38 -9.86
CA ARG A 417 1.98 2.11 -10.57
C ARG A 417 1.38 1.05 -9.64
N GLU A 418 0.14 1.26 -9.21
CA GLU A 418 -0.58 0.39 -8.26
C GLU A 418 -0.60 -1.10 -8.68
N TYR A 419 -0.62 -1.37 -9.99
CA TYR A 419 -0.61 -2.71 -10.58
C TYR A 419 0.71 -3.05 -11.30
N GLY A 420 1.80 -2.34 -10.99
CA GLY A 420 3.15 -2.71 -11.45
C GLY A 420 3.83 -3.66 -10.47
N TYR A 421 4.41 -4.75 -10.98
CA TYR A 421 5.09 -5.76 -10.15
C TYR A 421 6.54 -6.00 -10.57
N GLY A 422 6.99 -5.37 -11.67
CA GLY A 422 8.32 -5.59 -12.23
C GLY A 422 9.48 -5.26 -11.30
N ILE A 423 9.32 -4.30 -10.39
CA ILE A 423 10.33 -3.93 -9.39
C ILE A 423 10.01 -4.64 -8.09
N THR A 424 10.95 -5.44 -7.60
CA THR A 424 10.74 -6.34 -6.46
C THR A 424 12.04 -6.59 -5.71
N CYS A 425 11.97 -6.61 -4.38
CA CYS A 425 13.01 -7.12 -3.50
C CYS A 425 12.60 -8.48 -2.94
N ILE A 426 13.41 -9.51 -3.22
CA ILE A 426 13.10 -10.91 -2.90
C ILE A 426 14.40 -11.66 -2.57
N TYR A 427 14.36 -12.57 -1.59
CA TYR A 427 15.48 -13.49 -1.39
C TYR A 427 15.48 -14.57 -2.48
N LYS A 428 16.66 -15.03 -2.91
CA LYS A 428 16.75 -16.11 -3.92
C LYS A 428 16.01 -17.39 -3.47
N SER A 429 16.07 -17.74 -2.19
CA SER A 429 15.28 -18.84 -1.59
C SER A 429 13.77 -18.65 -1.73
N ASP A 430 13.26 -17.43 -1.54
CA ASP A 430 11.83 -17.12 -1.69
C ASP A 430 11.39 -17.14 -3.15
N LEU A 431 12.25 -16.67 -4.07
CA LEU A 431 12.04 -16.79 -5.51
C LEU A 431 11.90 -18.26 -5.93
N LEU A 432 12.79 -19.13 -5.43
CA LEU A 432 12.72 -20.58 -5.68
C LEU A 432 11.47 -21.20 -5.06
N THR A 433 11.10 -20.79 -3.85
CA THR A 433 9.89 -21.28 -3.15
C THR A 433 8.62 -20.92 -3.91
N ALA A 434 8.57 -19.73 -4.51
CA ALA A 434 7.47 -19.31 -5.38
C ALA A 434 7.46 -20.05 -6.73
N GLY A 435 8.57 -20.68 -7.13
CA GLY A 435 8.70 -21.41 -8.39
C GLY A 435 9.36 -20.63 -9.53
N GLY A 436 10.00 -19.48 -9.24
CA GLY A 436 10.75 -18.69 -10.22
C GLY A 436 9.90 -18.05 -11.33
N PHE A 437 10.59 -17.42 -12.28
CA PHE A 437 9.95 -16.86 -13.47
C PHE A 437 9.50 -17.97 -14.42
N ASP A 438 8.33 -17.80 -15.05
CA ASP A 438 7.97 -18.60 -16.22
C ASP A 438 8.77 -18.13 -17.44
N THR A 439 9.84 -18.85 -17.76
CA THR A 439 10.74 -18.54 -18.88
C THR A 439 10.11 -18.81 -20.25
N SER A 440 8.89 -19.35 -20.33
CA SER A 440 8.15 -19.45 -21.58
C SER A 440 7.61 -18.08 -22.03
N ILE A 441 7.43 -17.13 -21.09
CA ILE A 441 7.06 -15.74 -21.38
C ILE A 441 8.27 -15.04 -22.02
N GLN A 442 8.15 -14.71 -23.31
CA GLN A 442 9.18 -14.00 -24.06
C GLN A 442 8.92 -12.48 -24.06
N GLY A 443 9.98 -11.69 -24.28
CA GLY A 443 9.87 -10.24 -24.37
C GLY A 443 9.64 -9.54 -23.04
N TRP A 444 8.68 -8.61 -23.02
CA TRP A 444 8.34 -7.77 -21.87
C TRP A 444 6.84 -7.84 -21.56
N GLY A 445 6.51 -8.00 -20.28
CA GLY A 445 5.14 -7.99 -19.76
C GLY A 445 4.61 -9.39 -19.45
N LEU A 446 3.72 -9.45 -18.44
CA LEU A 446 3.14 -10.64 -17.82
C LEU A 446 4.07 -11.43 -16.89
N GLU A 447 5.38 -11.38 -17.07
CA GLU A 447 6.33 -12.14 -16.24
C GLU A 447 6.29 -11.70 -14.77
N ASP A 448 6.07 -10.41 -14.55
CA ASP A 448 5.97 -9.80 -13.23
C ASP A 448 4.64 -10.13 -12.53
N VAL A 449 3.54 -10.14 -13.29
CA VAL A 449 2.22 -10.56 -12.82
C VAL A 449 2.20 -12.05 -12.47
N ASP A 450 2.84 -12.89 -13.29
CA ASP A 450 3.00 -14.32 -13.03
C ASP A 450 3.78 -14.55 -11.73
N LEU A 451 4.96 -13.94 -11.58
CA LEU A 451 5.76 -14.07 -10.37
C LEU A 451 5.02 -13.57 -9.13
N PHE A 452 4.36 -12.41 -9.20
CA PHE A 452 3.57 -11.88 -8.08
C PHE A 452 2.44 -12.84 -7.66
N THR A 453 1.76 -13.44 -8.64
CA THR A 453 0.70 -14.43 -8.38
C THR A 453 1.28 -15.66 -7.69
N LYS A 454 2.42 -16.18 -8.17
CA LYS A 454 3.15 -17.30 -7.57
C LYS A 454 3.61 -17.02 -6.13
N VAL A 455 4.10 -15.82 -5.86
CA VAL A 455 4.48 -15.42 -4.50
C VAL A 455 3.27 -15.47 -3.56
N ILE A 456 2.12 -14.91 -3.96
CA ILE A 456 0.91 -14.97 -3.13
C ILE A 456 0.44 -16.41 -2.90
N THR A 457 0.45 -17.25 -3.93
CA THR A 457 -0.02 -18.64 -3.82
C THR A 457 0.93 -19.54 -3.04
N SER A 458 2.22 -19.20 -2.97
CA SER A 458 3.23 -19.92 -2.17
C SER A 458 3.05 -19.75 -0.64
N GLY A 459 2.22 -18.79 -0.21
CA GLY A 459 2.00 -18.47 1.20
C GLY A 459 2.90 -17.36 1.75
N LEU A 460 3.82 -16.84 0.95
CA LEU A 460 4.61 -15.65 1.27
C LEU A 460 3.72 -14.40 1.28
N LYS A 461 4.03 -13.46 2.17
CA LYS A 461 3.37 -12.17 2.25
C LYS A 461 3.96 -11.22 1.21
N ALA A 462 3.16 -10.81 0.22
CA ALA A 462 3.53 -9.72 -0.67
C ALA A 462 3.24 -8.37 -0.01
N PHE A 463 4.27 -7.69 0.48
CA PHE A 463 4.14 -6.35 1.05
C PHE A 463 4.30 -5.29 -0.04
N ARG A 464 3.35 -4.35 -0.11
CA ARG A 464 3.32 -3.27 -1.09
C ARG A 464 3.13 -1.93 -0.40
N SER A 465 3.91 -0.93 -0.78
CA SER A 465 3.78 0.45 -0.32
C SER A 465 4.21 1.42 -1.41
N GLN A 466 3.65 2.63 -1.41
CA GLN A 466 4.15 3.72 -2.25
C GLN A 466 5.58 4.06 -1.86
N GLU A 467 6.45 4.12 -2.85
CA GLU A 467 7.89 4.22 -2.68
C GLU A 467 8.40 5.53 -3.28
N VAL A 468 8.66 6.51 -2.42
CA VAL A 468 9.05 7.88 -2.81
C VAL A 468 10.53 8.01 -3.19
N GLY A 469 11.35 7.00 -2.89
CA GLY A 469 12.77 6.97 -3.19
C GLY A 469 13.10 6.40 -4.57
N VAL A 470 12.12 6.03 -5.39
CA VAL A 470 12.35 5.61 -6.78
C VAL A 470 11.28 6.12 -7.74
N VAL A 471 11.73 6.52 -8.93
CA VAL A 471 10.90 7.05 -9.99
C VAL A 471 11.27 6.37 -11.31
N HIS A 472 10.24 5.94 -12.04
CA HIS A 472 10.37 5.51 -13.42
C HIS A 472 10.30 6.73 -14.33
N ILE A 473 11.43 7.04 -14.97
CA ILE A 473 11.53 8.17 -15.87
C ILE A 473 10.78 7.87 -17.15
N PHE A 474 10.07 8.86 -17.67
CA PHE A 474 9.36 8.70 -18.92
C PHE A 474 10.32 8.36 -20.06
N HIS A 475 9.95 7.37 -20.86
CA HIS A 475 10.55 7.09 -22.15
C HIS A 475 9.46 6.71 -23.16
N PRO A 476 9.67 6.93 -24.46
CA PRO A 476 8.74 6.46 -25.48
C PRO A 476 8.61 4.93 -25.43
N VAL A 477 7.37 4.45 -25.38
CA VAL A 477 7.05 3.03 -25.41
C VAL A 477 6.77 2.59 -26.84
N GLN A 478 7.57 1.62 -27.32
CA GLN A 478 7.37 0.92 -28.59
C GLN A 478 6.79 -0.45 -28.30
N CYS A 479 5.63 -0.76 -28.87
CA CYS A 479 4.96 -2.05 -28.68
C CYS A 479 5.15 -2.89 -29.94
N ASP A 480 5.87 -4.00 -29.81
CA ASP A 480 6.07 -4.94 -30.89
C ASP A 480 4.73 -5.65 -31.22
N PRO A 481 4.21 -5.54 -32.45
CA PRO A 481 2.97 -6.19 -32.84
C PRO A 481 3.04 -7.73 -32.83
N ASN A 482 4.24 -8.33 -32.74
CA ASN A 482 4.43 -9.77 -32.69
C ASN A 482 4.30 -10.37 -31.27
N LEU A 483 4.15 -9.52 -30.24
CA LEU A 483 3.91 -9.98 -28.87
C LEU A 483 2.59 -10.78 -28.78
N ASP A 484 2.50 -11.64 -27.75
CA ASP A 484 1.21 -12.28 -27.42
C ASP A 484 0.11 -11.21 -27.28
N PRO A 485 -1.13 -11.46 -27.76
CA PRO A 485 -2.19 -10.46 -27.74
C PRO A 485 -2.43 -9.81 -26.38
N LYS A 486 -2.21 -10.52 -25.27
CA LYS A 486 -2.31 -9.95 -23.92
C LYS A 486 -1.15 -9.02 -23.61
N GLN A 487 0.10 -9.42 -23.92
CA GLN A 487 1.29 -8.59 -23.75
C GLN A 487 1.20 -7.32 -24.61
N TYR A 488 0.79 -7.45 -25.87
CA TYR A 488 0.60 -6.32 -26.77
C TYR A 488 -0.43 -5.32 -26.22
N LYS A 489 -1.57 -5.82 -25.73
CA LYS A 489 -2.59 -4.97 -25.09
C LYS A 489 -2.07 -4.29 -23.82
N MET A 490 -1.29 -4.98 -23.00
CA MET A 490 -0.65 -4.39 -21.82
C MET A 490 0.35 -3.30 -22.19
N CYS A 491 1.14 -3.51 -23.24
CA CYS A 491 2.08 -2.51 -23.74
C CYS A 491 1.33 -1.25 -24.21
N LEU A 492 0.26 -1.41 -25.01
CA LEU A 492 -0.57 -0.29 -25.45
C LEU A 492 -1.21 0.45 -24.27
N GLY A 493 -1.66 -0.28 -23.24
CA GLY A 493 -2.18 0.29 -22.00
C GLY A 493 -1.12 1.12 -21.28
N SER A 494 0.07 0.57 -21.06
CA SER A 494 1.20 1.29 -20.45
C SER A 494 1.56 2.55 -21.22
N LYS A 495 1.63 2.47 -22.56
CA LYS A 495 1.91 3.61 -23.44
C LYS A 495 0.86 4.72 -23.28
N ALA A 496 -0.42 4.36 -23.28
CA ALA A 496 -1.51 5.31 -23.11
C ALA A 496 -1.49 5.95 -21.71
N SER A 497 -1.29 5.16 -20.66
CA SER A 497 -1.21 5.64 -19.28
C SER A 497 -0.04 6.60 -19.05
N THR A 498 1.09 6.45 -19.73
CA THR A 498 2.24 7.35 -19.57
C THR A 498 2.14 8.67 -20.34
N PHE A 499 1.06 8.91 -21.09
CA PHE A 499 0.98 10.08 -21.95
C PHE A 499 0.77 11.37 -21.15
N ALA A 500 -0.31 11.45 -20.36
CA ALA A 500 -0.63 12.57 -19.48
C ALA A 500 -1.77 12.20 -18.53
N SER A 501 -2.03 13.04 -17.53
CA SER A 501 -3.22 12.89 -16.68
C SER A 501 -4.51 13.00 -17.50
N THR A 502 -5.59 12.38 -16.99
CA THR A 502 -6.89 12.43 -17.66
C THR A 502 -7.38 13.87 -17.79
N MET A 503 -7.07 14.70 -16.78
CA MET A 503 -7.39 16.13 -16.79
C MET A 503 -6.64 16.88 -17.89
N GLN A 504 -5.33 16.71 -18.01
CA GLN A 504 -4.54 17.37 -19.06
C GLN A 504 -5.00 16.93 -20.45
N LEU A 505 -5.35 15.66 -20.63
CA LEU A 505 -5.92 15.17 -21.88
C LEU A 505 -7.25 15.84 -22.23
N ALA A 506 -8.12 16.03 -21.22
CA ALA A 506 -9.38 16.73 -21.41
C ALA A 506 -9.17 18.22 -21.73
N GLU A 507 -8.24 18.90 -21.04
CA GLU A 507 -7.84 20.29 -21.32
C GLU A 507 -7.33 20.42 -22.77
N LEU A 508 -6.41 19.57 -23.21
CA LEU A 508 -5.89 19.54 -24.58
C LEU A 508 -6.97 19.24 -25.64
N TRP A 509 -7.96 18.43 -25.29
CA TRP A 509 -9.07 18.12 -26.19
C TRP A 509 -10.00 19.33 -26.36
N LEU A 510 -10.31 20.03 -25.26
CA LEU A 510 -11.12 21.25 -25.22
C LEU A 510 -10.42 22.47 -25.82
N GLU A 511 -9.09 22.52 -25.84
CA GLU A 511 -8.36 23.58 -26.54
C GLU A 511 -8.43 23.42 -28.08
N LYS A 512 -8.63 22.18 -28.55
CA LYS A 512 -8.66 21.86 -29.98
C LYS A 512 -10.05 21.84 -30.60
N HIS A 513 -11.12 21.77 -29.80
CA HIS A 513 -12.52 21.68 -30.22
C HIS A 513 -13.35 22.69 -29.43
#